data_AF-A0A1M7LC52-F1
#
_entry.id   AF-A0A1M7LC52-F1
#
_cell.length_a   1.000
_cell.length_b   1.000
_cell.length_c   1.000
_cell.angle_alpha   90.00
_cell.angle_beta   90.00
_cell.angle_gamma   90.00
#
_symmetry.space_group_name_H-M   'P 1'
#
loop_
_entity.id
_entity.type
_entity.pdbx_description
1 polymer ?
#
loop_
_entity_poly.entity_id
_entity_poly.type
_entity_poly.pdbx_seq_one_letter_code
_entity_poly.pdbx_strand_id
1 'polypeptide(L)'
;MKKIVLVFSLILMTTFTFAQDKPRDMKVLRDSIFTVMNLSKVNRQKMHDLIAENGKGQKAIKDDPALFYDQRQEKLEAWKKEITAREKAILTPEQFQIWRDFVKSLNKPKS
;
A
#
# COMPACT_ATOMS: atom_id res chain seq x y z
N MET A 1 10.40 59.01 35.19
CA MET A 1 9.96 57.61 34.98
C MET A 1 9.20 57.51 33.67
N LYS A 2 9.77 56.88 32.63
CA LYS A 2 9.08 56.28 31.48
C LYS A 2 10.10 55.37 30.78
N LYS A 3 9.82 54.07 30.83
CA LYS A 3 10.78 53.00 30.51
C LYS A 3 10.95 52.88 28.99
N ILE A 4 12.20 52.88 28.54
CA ILE A 4 12.62 52.38 27.23
C ILE A 4 12.60 50.86 27.33
N VAL A 5 11.79 50.20 26.50
CA VAL A 5 11.98 48.78 26.19
C VAL A 5 11.85 48.62 24.68
N LEU A 6 13.01 48.62 24.02
CA LEU A 6 13.20 48.05 22.69
C LEU A 6 12.92 46.55 22.78
N VAL A 7 11.89 46.07 22.09
CA VAL A 7 11.73 44.63 21.83
C VAL A 7 11.90 44.41 20.33
N PHE A 8 13.13 44.11 19.94
CA PHE A 8 13.45 43.47 18.67
C PHE A 8 12.92 42.04 18.71
N SER A 9 11.66 41.84 18.29
CA SER A 9 11.14 40.49 18.03
C SER A 9 11.57 40.05 16.63
N LEU A 10 12.86 39.69 16.52
CA LEU A 10 13.37 38.86 15.44
C LEU A 10 13.08 37.40 15.81
N ILE A 11 11.92 36.87 15.42
CA ILE A 11 11.69 35.43 15.43
C ILE A 11 11.59 34.97 13.98
N LEU A 12 12.67 34.30 13.56
CA LEU A 12 12.81 33.54 12.33
C LEU A 12 11.50 32.81 12.00
N MET A 13 10.93 33.10 10.83
CA MET A 13 10.06 32.16 10.14
C MET A 13 10.90 30.92 9.81
N THR A 14 10.80 29.87 10.63
CA THR A 14 11.26 28.55 10.25
C THR A 14 10.33 28.06 9.14
N THR A 15 10.81 28.14 7.89
CA THR A 15 10.21 27.40 6.80
C THR A 15 10.33 25.91 7.12
N PHE A 16 9.26 25.29 7.60
CA PHE A 16 9.10 23.85 7.49
C PHE A 16 9.01 23.55 5.99
N THR A 17 10.15 23.22 5.37
CA THR A 17 10.13 22.52 4.09
C THR A 17 9.60 21.12 4.38
N PHE A 18 8.27 20.99 4.38
CA PHE A 18 7.64 19.71 4.10
C PHE A 18 8.09 19.31 2.70
N ALA A 19 9.20 18.59 2.61
CA ALA A 19 9.51 17.78 1.44
C ALA A 19 8.39 16.73 1.37
N GLN A 20 7.30 17.06 0.68
CA GLN A 20 6.30 16.11 0.23
C GLN A 20 7.01 15.13 -0.71
N ASP A 21 7.56 14.07 -0.13
CA ASP A 21 8.00 12.90 -0.86
C ASP A 21 6.76 12.36 -1.57
N LYS A 22 6.61 12.71 -2.85
CA LYS A 22 5.45 12.41 -3.69
C LYS A 22 5.14 10.92 -3.53
N PRO A 23 3.87 10.50 -3.35
CA PRO A 23 3.56 9.08 -3.21
C PRO A 23 4.13 8.35 -4.42
N ARG A 24 5.14 7.49 -4.19
CA ARG A 24 5.74 6.69 -5.26
C ARG A 24 4.64 5.91 -5.93
N ASP A 25 4.66 5.88 -7.26
CA ASP A 25 3.72 5.09 -8.04
C ASP A 25 3.71 3.64 -7.52
N MET A 26 2.53 3.18 -7.11
CA MET A 26 2.34 1.83 -6.58
C MET A 26 2.82 0.76 -7.54
N LYS A 27 2.78 1.00 -8.86
CA LYS A 27 3.34 0.10 -9.85
C LYS A 27 4.86 0.02 -9.71
N VAL A 28 5.54 1.16 -9.64
CA VAL A 28 7.02 1.22 -9.47
C VAL A 28 7.46 0.54 -8.18
N LEU A 29 6.69 0.74 -7.10
CA LEU A 29 7.02 0.13 -5.81
C LEU A 29 6.85 -1.40 -5.84
N ARG A 30 5.80 -1.92 -6.50
CA ARG A 30 5.61 -3.37 -6.72
C ARG A 30 6.72 -3.96 -7.59
N ASP A 31 7.07 -3.28 -8.68
CA ASP A 31 8.13 -3.72 -9.60
C ASP A 31 9.50 -3.79 -8.91
N SER A 32 9.74 -2.88 -7.96
CA SER A 32 10.94 -2.88 -7.12
C SER A 32 11.00 -4.15 -6.26
N ILE A 33 9.91 -4.53 -5.61
CA ILE A 33 9.84 -5.75 -4.80
C ILE A 33 9.89 -7.02 -5.64
N PHE A 34 9.29 -7.04 -6.84
CA PHE A 34 9.43 -8.16 -7.77
C PHE A 34 10.88 -8.39 -8.21
N THR A 35 11.66 -7.31 -8.25
CA THR A 35 13.10 -7.38 -8.52
C THR A 35 13.86 -7.92 -7.32
N VAL A 36 13.56 -7.47 -6.09
CA VAL A 36 14.15 -8.03 -4.86
C VAL A 36 13.89 -9.54 -4.75
N MET A 37 12.70 -10.01 -5.12
CA MET A 37 12.33 -11.43 -5.11
C MET A 37 12.89 -12.23 -6.30
N ASN A 38 13.58 -11.58 -7.24
CA ASN A 38 14.10 -12.18 -8.47
C ASN A 38 13.04 -12.96 -9.27
N LEU A 39 11.81 -12.42 -9.38
CA LEU A 39 10.75 -13.09 -10.13
C LEU A 39 11.12 -13.25 -11.61
N SER A 40 10.80 -14.41 -12.18
CA SER A 40 10.87 -14.61 -13.63
C SER A 40 9.91 -13.65 -14.35
N LYS A 41 10.17 -13.33 -15.62
CA LYS A 41 9.27 -12.47 -16.42
C LYS A 41 7.83 -12.99 -16.42
N VAL A 42 7.68 -14.31 -16.50
CA VAL A 42 6.37 -15.00 -16.48
C VAL A 42 5.68 -14.80 -15.13
N ASN A 43 6.38 -15.01 -14.01
CA ASN A 43 5.78 -14.87 -12.68
C ASN A 43 5.47 -13.40 -12.34
N ARG A 44 6.27 -12.44 -12.84
CA ARG A 44 5.94 -11.01 -12.73
C ARG A 44 4.63 -10.68 -13.43
N GLN A 45 4.45 -11.15 -14.67
CA GLN A 45 3.22 -10.90 -15.40
C GLN A 45 2.01 -11.52 -14.66
N LYS A 46 2.12 -12.77 -14.23
CA LYS A 46 1.08 -13.44 -13.43
C LYS A 46 0.74 -12.68 -12.15
N MET A 47 1.74 -12.15 -11.45
CA MET A 47 1.51 -11.33 -10.26
C MET A 47 0.82 -10.00 -10.58
N HIS A 48 1.19 -9.33 -11.67
CA HIS A 48 0.49 -8.12 -12.11
C HIS A 48 -0.97 -8.38 -12.41
N ASP A 49 -1.25 -9.43 -13.19
CA ASP A 49 -2.61 -9.81 -13.57
C ASP A 49 -3.43 -10.15 -12.33
N LEU A 50 -2.86 -10.93 -11.39
CA LEU A 50 -3.50 -11.28 -10.14
C LEU A 50 -3.79 -10.06 -9.25
N ILE A 51 -2.88 -9.10 -9.17
CA ILE A 51 -3.08 -7.87 -8.40
C ILE A 51 -4.19 -7.00 -9.02
N ALA A 52 -4.23 -6.90 -10.35
CA ALA A 52 -5.29 -6.19 -11.05
C ALA A 52 -6.65 -6.88 -10.86
N GLU A 53 -6.69 -8.21 -10.95
CA GLU A 53 -7.87 -9.02 -10.69
C GLU A 53 -8.36 -8.85 -9.24
N ASN A 54 -7.47 -8.94 -8.26
CA ASN A 54 -7.81 -8.73 -6.86
C ASN A 54 -8.46 -7.35 -6.62
N GLY A 55 -7.89 -6.30 -7.21
CA GLY A 55 -8.46 -4.95 -7.12
C GLY A 55 -9.87 -4.85 -7.70
N LYS A 56 -10.10 -5.46 -8.88
CA LYS A 56 -11.42 -5.51 -9.52
C LYS A 56 -12.41 -6.34 -8.71
N GLY A 57 -12.03 -7.52 -8.24
CA GLY A 57 -12.88 -8.42 -7.46
C GLY A 57 -13.29 -7.81 -6.12
N GLN A 58 -12.34 -7.21 -5.39
CA GLN A 58 -12.67 -6.49 -4.15
C GLN A 58 -13.61 -5.32 -4.40
N LYS A 59 -13.42 -4.56 -5.49
CA LYS A 59 -14.32 -3.47 -5.87
C LYS A 59 -15.72 -3.99 -6.20
N ALA A 60 -15.83 -5.05 -7.01
CA ALA A 60 -17.11 -5.66 -7.36
C ALA A 60 -17.87 -6.14 -6.11
N ILE A 61 -17.18 -6.80 -5.17
CA ILE A 61 -17.79 -7.23 -3.90
C ILE A 61 -18.20 -6.04 -3.05
N LYS A 62 -17.43 -4.94 -3.04
CA LYS A 62 -17.75 -3.72 -2.25
C LYS A 62 -18.85 -2.87 -2.84
N ASP A 63 -19.01 -2.89 -4.15
CA ASP A 63 -20.00 -2.08 -4.86
C ASP A 63 -21.30 -2.86 -5.12
N ASP A 64 -21.34 -4.18 -4.85
CA ASP A 64 -22.55 -5.00 -4.98
C ASP A 64 -23.65 -4.52 -4.00
N PRO A 65 -24.77 -3.96 -4.49
CA PRO A 65 -25.84 -3.45 -3.63
C PRO A 65 -26.68 -4.58 -3.01
N ALA A 66 -26.59 -5.81 -3.51
CA ALA A 66 -27.35 -6.95 -2.99
C ALA A 66 -26.73 -7.57 -1.73
N LEU A 67 -25.51 -7.16 -1.35
CA LEU A 67 -24.81 -7.70 -0.19
C LEU A 67 -24.97 -6.82 1.05
N PHE A 68 -25.53 -7.42 2.10
CA PHE A 68 -25.47 -6.84 3.44
C PHE A 68 -24.03 -6.89 3.99
N TYR A 69 -23.76 -6.12 5.05
CA TYR A 69 -22.41 -5.97 5.60
C TYR A 69 -21.73 -7.31 5.89
N ASP A 70 -22.40 -8.22 6.60
CA ASP A 70 -21.81 -9.51 6.99
C ASP A 70 -21.53 -10.41 5.78
N GLN A 71 -22.47 -10.49 4.83
CA GLN A 71 -22.28 -11.24 3.57
C GLN A 71 -21.13 -10.67 2.74
N ARG A 72 -20.98 -9.33 2.74
CA ARG A 72 -19.89 -8.65 2.06
C ARG A 72 -18.55 -8.98 2.72
N GLN A 73 -18.47 -9.01 4.05
CA GLN A 73 -17.27 -9.43 4.77
C GLN A 73 -16.93 -10.88 4.47
N GLU A 74 -17.91 -11.79 4.52
CA GLU A 74 -17.71 -13.20 4.21
C GLU A 74 -17.18 -13.40 2.79
N LYS A 75 -17.78 -12.75 1.79
CA LYS A 75 -17.30 -12.80 0.41
C LYS A 75 -15.89 -12.21 0.26
N LEU A 76 -15.58 -11.11 0.95
CA LEU A 76 -14.25 -10.52 0.93
C LEU A 76 -13.21 -11.46 1.56
N GLU A 77 -13.53 -12.13 2.66
CA GLU A 77 -12.63 -13.10 3.29
C GLU A 77 -12.41 -14.34 2.41
N ALA A 78 -13.48 -14.86 1.79
CA ALA A 78 -13.37 -15.94 0.81
C ALA A 78 -12.48 -15.53 -0.38
N TRP A 79 -12.71 -14.34 -0.92
CA TRP A 79 -11.90 -13.77 -2.02
C TRP A 79 -10.43 -13.61 -1.62
N LYS A 80 -10.14 -13.08 -0.42
CA LYS A 80 -8.77 -12.95 0.09
C LYS A 80 -8.07 -14.32 0.19
N LYS A 81 -8.76 -15.36 0.65
CA LYS A 81 -8.21 -16.72 0.73
C LYS A 81 -7.89 -17.26 -0.66
N GLU A 82 -8.78 -17.06 -1.62
CA GLU A 82 -8.56 -17.46 -3.01
C GLU A 82 -7.36 -16.77 -3.63
N ILE A 83 -7.27 -15.44 -3.52
CA ILE A 83 -6.12 -14.68 -4.01
C ILE A 83 -4.83 -15.17 -3.33
N THR A 84 -4.86 -15.40 -2.02
CA THR A 84 -3.70 -15.92 -1.28
C THR A 84 -3.25 -17.29 -1.80
N ALA A 85 -4.18 -18.18 -2.15
CA ALA A 85 -3.86 -19.48 -2.73
C ALA A 85 -3.20 -19.31 -4.12
N ARG A 86 -3.71 -18.40 -4.94
CA ARG A 86 -3.13 -18.09 -6.26
C ARG A 86 -1.75 -17.45 -6.15
N GLU A 87 -1.53 -16.56 -5.18
CA GLU A 87 -0.20 -15.98 -4.89
C GLU A 87 0.81 -17.08 -4.55
N LYS A 88 0.45 -18.04 -3.68
CA LYS A 88 1.31 -19.18 -3.32
C LYS A 88 1.58 -20.14 -4.48
N ALA A 89 0.72 -20.18 -5.49
CA ALA A 89 0.94 -20.99 -6.69
C ALA A 89 1.94 -20.32 -7.67
N ILE A 90 2.09 -19.00 -7.60
CA ILE A 90 3.00 -18.22 -8.46
C ILE A 90 4.37 -18.03 -7.80
N LEU A 91 4.38 -17.85 -6.48
CA LEU A 91 5.56 -17.50 -5.69
C LEU A 91 6.08 -18.72 -4.92
N THR A 92 7.39 -18.80 -4.72
CA THR A 92 7.95 -19.72 -3.71
C THR A 92 7.55 -19.28 -2.30
N PRO A 93 7.66 -20.15 -1.28
CA PRO A 93 7.32 -19.78 0.10
C PRO A 93 8.09 -18.54 0.60
N GLU A 94 9.38 -18.42 0.25
CA GLU A 94 10.22 -17.28 0.61
C GLU A 94 9.77 -15.99 -0.07
N GLN A 95 9.49 -16.06 -1.38
CA GLN A 95 8.98 -14.92 -2.15
C GLN A 95 7.61 -14.49 -1.63
N PHE A 96 6.74 -15.45 -1.31
CA PHE A 96 5.43 -15.16 -0.72
C PHE A 96 5.58 -14.42 0.61
N GLN A 97 6.52 -14.82 1.48
CA GLN A 97 6.76 -14.13 2.74
C GLN A 97 7.22 -12.68 2.53
N ILE A 98 8.19 -12.45 1.64
CA ILE A 98 8.67 -11.10 1.28
C ILE A 98 7.51 -10.25 0.75
N TRP A 99 6.67 -10.82 -0.13
CA TRP A 99 5.48 -10.15 -0.65
C TRP A 99 4.51 -9.75 0.47
N ARG A 100 4.21 -10.65 1.40
CA ARG A 100 3.32 -10.37 2.53
C ARG A 100 3.84 -9.27 3.43
N ASP A 101 5.13 -9.25 3.71
CA ASP A 101 5.74 -8.23 4.56
C ASP A 101 5.80 -6.87 3.87
N PHE A 102 6.04 -6.85 2.56
CA PHE A 102 5.88 -5.65 1.75
C PHE A 102 4.44 -5.12 1.79
N VAL A 103 3.43 -5.96 1.53
CA VAL A 103 2.02 -5.53 1.56
C VAL A 103 1.62 -5.00 2.95
N LYS A 104 2.11 -5.61 4.03
CA LYS A 104 1.90 -5.11 5.39
C LYS A 104 2.55 -3.75 5.62
N SER A 105 3.76 -3.52 5.10
CA SER A 105 4.47 -2.26 5.30
C SER A 105 3.77 -1.08 4.62
N LEU A 106 3.04 -1.32 3.52
CA LEU A 106 2.19 -0.32 2.87
C LEU A 106 1.01 0.16 3.73
N ASN A 107 0.49 -0.71 4.60
CA ASN A 107 -0.68 -0.42 5.44
C ASN A 107 -0.32 0.14 6.81
N LYS A 108 0.98 0.25 7.15
CA LYS A 108 1.39 0.88 8.41
C LYS A 108 1.20 2.41 8.31
N PRO A 109 0.54 3.07 9.27
CA PRO A 109 0.55 4.52 9.32
C PRO A 109 2.00 4.99 9.47
N LYS A 110 2.39 6.01 8.70
CA LYS A 110 3.68 6.69 8.93
C LYS A 110 3.61 7.29 10.34
N SER A 111 4.51 6.81 11.21
CA SER A 111 4.73 7.39 12.54
C SER A 111 5.24 8.82 12.43
#